data_AF-A0A3L8AZW9-F1
#
_entry.id   AF-A0A3L8AZW9-F1
#
_cell.length_a   1.000
_cell.length_b   1.000
_cell.length_c   1.000
_cell.angle_alpha   90.00
_cell.angle_beta   90.00
_cell.angle_gamma   90.00
#
_symmetry.space_group_name_H-M   'P 1'
#
loop_
_entity.id
_entity.type
_entity.pdbx_description
1 polymer ?
#
loop_
_entity_poly.entity_id
_entity_poly.type
_entity_poly.pdbx_seq_one_letter_code
_entity_poly.pdbx_strand_id
1 'polypeptide(L)'
;MILMYERLLRFQFPLVRGEDVLAVQQALNQCGHLAGEADGLYGPSTESAVKRFQQAQGLRPDGQVGPLTWRKLFSEPEAASGIVPSVTGSVITPTNLDNQYVARLHTIVNELKLPNRFRDSVGWQLTDAGISIDGAPPLGTSGEPVTVDKVWRGLRNDLTHWSAHYGVPVELIMSTICTESSGNLTIRAREEPGYVSDDETPHRVSPGIMQTLISTAREAIGKDDIDRAWLEIPGNSIQAGTAYIARQWKHTHFNPPKVACAYNAGGVYYNDSSHNRWKMRQYPIGTGEHADRFVKWFNDVFKVLGQESDLPQLSFFSALRSG
;
A
#
# COMPACT_ATOMS: atom_id res chain seq x y z
N MET A 1 -20.67 13.63 -25.06
CA MET A 1 -19.39 13.12 -24.52
C MET A 1 -19.76 12.09 -23.48
N ILE A 2 -19.36 10.83 -23.65
CA ILE A 2 -19.65 9.77 -22.67
C ILE A 2 -18.67 9.99 -21.52
N LEU A 3 -19.17 10.40 -20.36
CA LEU A 3 -18.37 10.57 -19.15
C LEU A 3 -18.13 9.20 -18.55
N MET A 4 -16.92 8.66 -18.72
CA MET A 4 -16.52 7.38 -18.17
C MET A 4 -15.90 7.57 -16.78
N TYR A 5 -16.10 6.57 -15.90
CA TYR A 5 -15.42 6.55 -14.61
C TYR A 5 -13.93 6.25 -14.82
N GLU A 6 -13.06 7.21 -14.53
CA GLU A 6 -11.61 7.08 -14.75
C GLU A 6 -10.80 6.96 -13.45
N ARG A 7 -11.31 7.48 -12.33
CA ARG A 7 -10.59 7.54 -11.05
C ARG A 7 -11.53 7.71 -9.86
N LEU A 8 -11.05 7.32 -8.69
CA LEU A 8 -11.77 7.50 -7.42
C LEU A 8 -11.85 8.99 -7.05
N LEU A 9 -13.05 9.49 -6.80
CA LEU A 9 -13.26 10.86 -6.30
C LEU A 9 -13.62 10.83 -4.82
N ARG A 10 -12.88 11.56 -4.01
CA ARG A 10 -13.08 11.64 -2.56
C ARG A 10 -12.56 12.95 -1.99
N PHE A 11 -13.03 13.30 -0.80
CA PHE A 11 -12.52 14.45 -0.07
C PHE A 11 -11.10 14.17 0.45
N GLN A 12 -10.15 15.01 0.06
CA GLN A 12 -8.73 14.93 0.44
C GLN A 12 -8.04 16.26 0.15
N PHE A 13 -6.82 16.49 0.68
CA PHE A 13 -6.02 17.66 0.36
C PHE A 13 -4.75 17.31 -0.45
N PRO A 14 -4.43 18.04 -1.54
CA PRO A 14 -5.27 19.05 -2.18
C PRO A 14 -6.56 18.43 -2.73
N LEU A 15 -7.62 19.24 -2.83
CA LEU A 15 -8.94 18.79 -3.29
C LEU A 15 -8.82 18.13 -4.67
N VAL A 16 -9.54 17.03 -4.86
CA VAL A 16 -9.69 16.43 -6.19
C VAL A 16 -10.46 17.42 -7.05
N ARG A 17 -9.95 17.69 -8.25
CA ARG A 17 -10.52 18.67 -9.17
C ARG A 17 -10.64 18.14 -10.58
N GLY A 18 -11.65 18.58 -11.32
CA GLY A 18 -11.82 18.23 -12.74
C GLY A 18 -13.28 18.17 -13.21
N GLU A 19 -13.45 17.95 -14.52
CA GLU A 19 -14.76 17.81 -15.19
C GLU A 19 -15.58 16.62 -14.65
N ASP A 20 -14.91 15.56 -14.18
CA ASP A 20 -15.53 14.40 -13.54
C ASP A 20 -16.16 14.74 -12.19
N VAL A 21 -15.48 15.55 -11.39
CA VAL A 21 -16.02 16.10 -10.14
C VAL A 21 -17.20 17.03 -10.42
N LEU A 22 -17.06 17.89 -11.44
CA LEU A 22 -18.11 18.80 -11.87
C LEU A 22 -19.39 18.04 -12.27
N ALA A 23 -19.24 16.99 -13.08
CA ALA A 23 -20.34 16.14 -13.52
C ALA A 23 -21.03 15.43 -12.33
N VAL A 24 -20.27 14.93 -11.37
CA VAL A 24 -20.81 14.32 -10.15
C VAL A 24 -21.60 15.33 -9.33
N GLN A 25 -21.06 16.54 -9.11
CA GLN A 25 -21.75 17.59 -8.36
C GLN A 25 -23.08 17.97 -9.04
N GLN A 26 -23.09 18.10 -10.37
CA GLN A 26 -24.29 18.37 -11.15
C GLN A 26 -25.32 17.24 -11.03
N ALA A 27 -24.90 15.98 -11.19
CA ALA A 27 -25.79 14.82 -11.07
C ALA A 27 -26.38 14.68 -9.66
N LEU A 28 -25.57 14.85 -8.62
CA LEU A 28 -26.02 14.83 -7.22
C LEU A 28 -27.06 15.91 -6.96
N ASN A 29 -26.82 17.14 -7.43
CA ASN A 29 -27.77 18.25 -7.31
C ASN A 29 -29.08 17.97 -8.07
N GLN A 30 -29.02 17.39 -9.26
CA GLN A 30 -30.20 16.99 -10.04
C GLN A 30 -31.01 15.88 -9.34
N CYS A 31 -30.34 14.94 -8.67
CA CYS A 31 -30.98 13.91 -7.85
C CYS A 31 -31.44 14.42 -6.47
N GLY A 32 -31.34 15.72 -6.18
CA GLY A 32 -31.78 16.33 -4.91
C GLY A 32 -30.81 16.18 -3.74
N HIS A 33 -29.58 15.69 -3.97
CA HIS A 33 -28.54 15.56 -2.96
C HIS A 33 -27.59 16.76 -3.04
N LEU A 34 -27.95 17.86 -2.36
CA LEU A 34 -27.27 19.17 -2.37
C LEU A 34 -25.74 19.06 -2.18
N ALA A 35 -24.97 19.16 -3.26
CA ALA A 35 -23.50 19.11 -3.29
C ALA A 35 -22.84 20.50 -3.18
N GLY A 36 -23.65 21.57 -3.14
CA GLY A 36 -23.19 22.96 -3.23
C GLY A 36 -23.13 23.46 -4.68
N GLU A 37 -22.38 24.53 -4.91
CA GLU A 37 -22.06 24.97 -6.27
C GLU A 37 -21.23 23.90 -6.99
N ALA A 38 -21.57 23.60 -8.24
CA ALA A 38 -20.81 22.65 -9.04
C ALA A 38 -19.59 23.39 -9.63
N ASP A 39 -18.51 23.42 -8.85
CA ASP A 39 -17.26 24.16 -9.12
C ASP A 39 -16.12 23.24 -9.61
N GLY A 40 -16.38 21.93 -9.70
CA GLY A 40 -15.40 20.94 -10.07
C GLY A 40 -14.37 20.63 -8.98
N LEU A 41 -14.61 21.02 -7.72
CA LEU A 41 -13.74 20.75 -6.57
C LEU A 41 -14.44 19.81 -5.56
N TYR A 42 -13.80 18.68 -5.26
CA TYR A 42 -14.38 17.66 -4.38
C TYR A 42 -14.17 18.06 -2.91
N GLY A 43 -14.98 19.00 -2.44
CA GLY A 43 -14.98 19.52 -1.07
C GLY A 43 -15.92 18.77 -0.11
N PRO A 44 -16.01 19.22 1.16
CA PRO A 44 -16.84 18.59 2.19
C PRO A 44 -18.33 18.51 1.81
N SER A 45 -18.84 19.52 1.09
CA SER A 45 -20.24 19.55 0.62
C SER A 45 -20.51 18.45 -0.42
N THR A 46 -19.56 18.20 -1.33
CA THR A 46 -19.65 17.12 -2.32
C THR A 46 -19.58 15.75 -1.66
N GLU A 47 -18.66 15.55 -0.71
CA GLU A 47 -18.56 14.30 0.05
C GLU A 47 -19.88 14.00 0.79
N SER A 48 -20.43 15.02 1.47
CA SER A 48 -21.70 14.90 2.20
C SER A 48 -22.87 14.55 1.28
N ALA A 49 -22.91 15.12 0.08
CA ALA A 49 -23.90 14.78 -0.94
C ALA A 49 -23.75 13.35 -1.45
N VAL A 50 -22.51 12.89 -1.68
CA VAL A 50 -22.23 11.51 -2.10
C VAL A 50 -22.65 10.52 -1.02
N LYS A 51 -22.36 10.77 0.26
CA LYS A 51 -22.82 9.93 1.38
C LYS A 51 -24.35 9.80 1.39
N ARG A 52 -25.08 10.91 1.24
CA ARG A 52 -26.56 10.91 1.17
C ARG A 52 -27.08 10.13 -0.04
N PHE A 53 -26.48 10.34 -1.21
CA PHE A 53 -26.84 9.61 -2.42
C PHE A 53 -26.60 8.11 -2.28
N GLN A 54 -25.41 7.72 -1.80
CA GLN A 54 -25.07 6.32 -1.56
C GLN A 54 -26.07 5.65 -0.61
N GLN A 55 -26.40 6.32 0.50
CA GLN A 55 -27.41 5.83 1.44
C GLN A 55 -28.78 5.63 0.77
N ALA A 56 -29.22 6.60 -0.04
CA ALA A 56 -30.49 6.50 -0.78
C ALA A 56 -30.50 5.39 -1.83
N GLN A 57 -29.32 5.03 -2.38
CA GLN A 57 -29.15 3.97 -3.38
C GLN A 57 -28.82 2.58 -2.78
N GLY A 58 -28.84 2.44 -1.44
CA GLY A 58 -28.48 1.19 -0.76
C GLY A 58 -27.00 0.83 -0.85
N LEU A 59 -26.14 1.81 -1.17
CA LEU A 59 -24.68 1.67 -1.13
C LEU A 59 -24.15 2.05 0.25
N ARG A 60 -22.92 1.62 0.56
CA ARG A 60 -22.21 2.10 1.75
C ARG A 60 -21.97 3.61 1.62
N PRO A 61 -22.40 4.46 2.58
CA PRO A 61 -22.25 5.91 2.50
C PRO A 61 -20.84 6.34 2.94
N ASP A 62 -19.83 5.96 2.18
CA ASP A 62 -18.41 6.26 2.46
C ASP A 62 -17.95 7.61 1.90
N GLY A 63 -18.79 8.29 1.10
CA GLY A 63 -18.48 9.59 0.52
C GLY A 63 -17.47 9.53 -0.59
N GLN A 64 -17.26 8.36 -1.18
CA GLN A 64 -16.36 8.16 -2.30
C GLN A 64 -17.16 7.83 -3.56
N VAL A 65 -16.85 8.50 -4.66
CA VAL A 65 -17.40 8.11 -5.96
C VAL A 65 -16.47 7.08 -6.55
N GLY A 66 -16.77 5.81 -6.26
CA GLY A 66 -16.23 4.64 -6.94
C GLY A 66 -17.15 4.15 -8.07
N PRO A 67 -16.82 3.03 -8.74
CA PRO A 67 -17.59 2.54 -9.90
C PRO A 67 -19.08 2.31 -9.63
N LEU A 68 -19.41 1.80 -8.44
CA LEU A 68 -20.80 1.55 -8.05
C LEU A 68 -21.61 2.86 -7.89
N THR A 69 -21.03 3.84 -7.20
CA THR A 69 -21.61 5.18 -7.03
C THR A 69 -21.77 5.87 -8.38
N TRP A 70 -20.75 5.79 -9.24
CA TRP A 70 -20.77 6.36 -10.59
C TRP A 70 -21.88 5.77 -11.46
N ARG A 71 -21.96 4.44 -11.54
CA ARG A 71 -23.00 3.75 -12.32
C ARG A 71 -24.40 4.09 -11.83
N LYS A 72 -24.59 4.20 -10.52
CA LYS A 72 -25.89 4.63 -9.94
C LYS A 72 -26.21 6.09 -10.29
N LEU A 73 -25.23 6.99 -10.33
CA LEU A 73 -25.43 8.40 -10.68
C LEU A 73 -25.78 8.59 -12.16
N PHE A 74 -25.16 7.83 -13.06
CA PHE A 74 -25.27 8.06 -14.50
C PHE A 74 -26.09 7.00 -15.26
N SER A 75 -26.65 6.01 -14.56
CA SER A 75 -27.57 4.97 -15.08
C SER A 75 -27.15 4.39 -16.43
N GLU A 76 -26.07 3.59 -16.42
CA GLU A 76 -25.77 2.73 -17.57
C GLU A 76 -26.72 1.51 -17.59
N PRO A 77 -27.30 1.13 -18.75
CA PRO A 77 -28.22 0.00 -18.83
C PRO A 77 -27.52 -1.35 -18.60
N GLU A 78 -28.17 -2.18 -17.80
CA GLU A 78 -27.77 -3.53 -17.40
C GLU A 78 -28.09 -4.55 -18.52
N ALA A 79 -27.10 -5.28 -19.02
CA ALA A 79 -27.32 -6.46 -19.85
C ALA A 79 -27.23 -7.73 -18.98
N ALA A 80 -28.29 -8.55 -19.05
CA ALA A 80 -28.69 -9.51 -18.05
C ALA A 80 -28.06 -10.92 -18.16
N SER A 81 -28.20 -11.61 -17.03
CA SER A 81 -28.41 -13.05 -16.82
C SER A 81 -27.21 -13.92 -16.45
N GLY A 82 -27.32 -14.51 -15.27
CA GLY A 82 -26.39 -15.47 -14.71
C GLY A 82 -26.45 -16.83 -15.38
N ILE A 83 -25.29 -17.45 -15.44
CA ILE A 83 -25.05 -18.90 -15.38
C ILE A 83 -23.76 -19.03 -14.56
N VAL A 84 -23.79 -19.85 -13.51
CA VAL A 84 -22.57 -20.37 -12.87
C VAL A 84 -21.97 -21.42 -13.82
N PRO A 85 -20.68 -21.31 -14.18
CA PRO A 85 -19.86 -22.50 -14.05
C PRO A 85 -18.42 -22.23 -13.58
N SER A 86 -18.02 -23.11 -12.67
CA SER A 86 -16.78 -23.89 -12.67
C SER A 86 -15.45 -23.21 -13.01
N VAL A 87 -14.55 -23.34 -12.02
CA VAL A 87 -13.10 -23.36 -12.15
C VAL A 87 -12.67 -24.03 -13.47
N THR A 88 -12.08 -23.25 -14.36
CA THR A 88 -10.95 -23.61 -15.24
C THR A 88 -10.46 -22.32 -15.90
N GLY A 89 -9.14 -22.17 -15.99
CA GLY A 89 -8.45 -20.90 -16.16
C GLY A 89 -9.01 -19.97 -17.23
N SER A 90 -9.13 -18.70 -16.88
CA SER A 90 -9.25 -17.61 -17.84
C SER A 90 -8.34 -16.47 -17.42
N VAL A 91 -7.45 -16.13 -18.35
CA VAL A 91 -6.44 -15.07 -18.26
C VAL A 91 -7.16 -13.75 -17.98
N ILE A 92 -6.91 -13.17 -16.81
CA ILE A 92 -7.37 -11.84 -16.44
C ILE A 92 -6.66 -10.86 -17.38
N THR A 93 -7.43 -10.18 -18.24
CA THR A 93 -6.91 -9.04 -19.00
C THR A 93 -6.68 -7.89 -18.01
N PRO A 94 -5.48 -7.29 -17.94
CA PRO A 94 -5.19 -6.24 -16.97
C PRO A 94 -6.17 -5.07 -17.13
N THR A 95 -6.74 -4.59 -16.03
CA THR A 95 -7.55 -3.37 -16.05
C THR A 95 -6.67 -2.15 -16.32
N ASN A 96 -7.23 -1.02 -16.77
CA ASN A 96 -6.47 0.22 -16.97
C ASN A 96 -5.75 0.72 -15.69
N LEU A 97 -6.28 0.39 -14.50
CA LEU A 97 -5.66 0.68 -13.20
C LEU A 97 -4.41 -0.19 -12.95
N ASP A 98 -4.43 -1.45 -13.37
CA ASP A 98 -3.25 -2.32 -13.31
C ASP A 98 -2.15 -1.77 -14.22
N ASN A 99 -2.52 -1.27 -15.40
CA ASN A 99 -1.58 -0.69 -16.36
C ASN A 99 -0.87 0.57 -15.81
N GLN A 100 -1.55 1.46 -15.07
CA GLN A 100 -0.90 2.64 -14.48
C GLN A 100 0.06 2.29 -13.33
N TYR A 101 -0.24 1.29 -12.51
CA TYR A 101 0.64 0.89 -11.41
C TYR A 101 1.88 0.18 -11.95
N VAL A 102 1.72 -0.66 -12.98
CA VAL A 102 2.84 -1.30 -13.68
C VAL A 102 3.70 -0.25 -14.38
N ALA A 103 3.13 0.71 -15.10
CA ALA A 103 3.89 1.79 -15.73
C ALA A 103 4.67 2.65 -14.70
N ARG A 104 4.03 2.97 -13.57
CA ARG A 104 4.71 3.65 -12.45
C ARG A 104 5.85 2.80 -11.90
N LEU A 105 5.63 1.50 -11.72
CA LEU A 105 6.64 0.58 -11.23
C LEU A 105 7.87 0.55 -12.13
N HIS A 106 7.71 0.51 -13.45
CA HIS A 106 8.82 0.62 -14.39
C HIS A 106 9.59 1.94 -14.24
N THR A 107 8.89 3.06 -14.03
CA THR A 107 9.53 4.35 -13.76
C THR A 107 10.37 4.29 -12.49
N ILE A 108 9.80 3.77 -11.40
CA ILE A 108 10.49 3.59 -10.11
C ILE A 108 11.72 2.69 -10.29
N VAL A 109 11.59 1.55 -10.97
CA VAL A 109 12.70 0.63 -11.20
C VAL A 109 13.84 1.32 -11.95
N ASN A 110 13.53 2.09 -12.99
CA ASN A 110 14.54 2.83 -13.74
C ASN A 110 15.27 3.87 -12.87
N GLU A 111 14.57 4.55 -11.96
CA GLU A 111 15.18 5.46 -10.98
C GLU A 111 16.03 4.71 -9.94
N LEU A 112 15.53 3.58 -9.42
CA LEU A 112 16.23 2.78 -8.42
C LEU A 112 17.46 2.07 -8.97
N LYS A 113 17.49 1.79 -10.28
CA LYS A 113 18.67 1.29 -11.00
C LYS A 113 19.77 2.34 -11.13
N LEU A 114 19.55 3.62 -10.81
CA LEU A 114 20.62 4.61 -10.74
C LEU A 114 21.19 4.69 -9.32
N PRO A 115 22.39 5.26 -9.11
CA PRO A 115 22.89 5.50 -7.75
C PRO A 115 21.93 6.39 -6.95
N ASN A 116 21.40 5.85 -5.86
CA ASN A 116 20.50 6.53 -4.93
C ASN A 116 21.22 6.83 -3.62
N ARG A 117 20.80 7.92 -2.95
CA ARG A 117 21.20 8.23 -1.58
C ARG A 117 20.20 9.13 -0.89
N PHE A 118 20.20 9.08 0.44
CA PHE A 118 19.67 10.15 1.27
C PHE A 118 20.80 11.10 1.66
N ARG A 119 20.46 12.30 2.15
CA ARG A 119 21.45 13.31 2.56
C ARG A 119 22.47 12.68 3.52
N ASP A 120 23.75 12.76 3.17
CA ASP A 120 24.91 12.22 3.92
C ASP A 120 24.92 10.71 4.19
N SER A 121 24.02 9.94 3.58
CA SER A 121 23.93 8.49 3.82
C SER A 121 24.92 7.68 2.99
N VAL A 122 24.94 6.36 3.20
CA VAL A 122 25.44 5.40 2.21
C VAL A 122 24.67 5.52 0.89
N GLY A 123 25.29 5.13 -0.22
CA GLY A 123 24.65 5.01 -1.52
C GLY A 123 24.04 3.61 -1.70
N TRP A 124 22.97 3.50 -2.48
CA TRP A 124 22.39 2.20 -2.83
C TRP A 124 21.84 2.20 -4.25
N GLN A 125 21.63 1.00 -4.79
CA GLN A 125 21.12 0.80 -6.14
C GLN A 125 20.35 -0.52 -6.20
N LEU A 126 19.25 -0.53 -6.96
CA LEU A 126 18.55 -1.75 -7.30
C LEU A 126 19.26 -2.47 -8.46
N THR A 127 19.48 -3.76 -8.28
CA THR A 127 20.11 -4.66 -9.25
C THR A 127 19.21 -5.88 -9.46
N ASP A 128 19.55 -6.73 -10.43
CA ASP A 128 18.81 -7.97 -10.72
C ASP A 128 18.85 -8.98 -9.56
N ALA A 129 19.75 -8.79 -8.60
CA ALA A 129 19.90 -9.62 -7.40
C ALA A 129 19.40 -8.94 -6.12
N GLY A 130 18.86 -7.72 -6.20
CA GLY A 130 18.36 -6.95 -5.06
C GLY A 130 19.09 -5.62 -4.87
N ILE A 131 19.06 -5.07 -3.66
CA ILE A 131 19.68 -3.81 -3.30
C ILE A 131 21.17 -3.98 -3.00
N SER A 132 21.99 -3.35 -3.83
CA SER A 132 23.41 -3.11 -3.61
C SER A 132 23.61 -1.87 -2.73
N ILE A 133 24.62 -1.89 -1.86
CA ILE A 133 24.99 -0.74 -1.02
C ILE A 133 26.46 -0.42 -1.26
N ASP A 134 26.75 0.85 -1.59
CA ASP A 134 28.08 1.35 -1.95
C ASP A 134 28.83 0.46 -2.98
N GLY A 135 28.08 -0.12 -3.93
CA GLY A 135 28.61 -0.98 -4.99
C GLY A 135 28.90 -2.42 -4.59
N ALA A 136 28.71 -2.79 -3.32
CA ALA A 136 28.83 -4.18 -2.88
C ALA A 136 27.69 -5.04 -3.43
N PRO A 137 27.91 -6.33 -3.75
CA PRO A 137 26.84 -7.23 -4.16
C PRO A 137 25.69 -7.27 -3.15
N PRO A 138 24.42 -7.38 -3.58
CA PRO A 138 23.29 -7.52 -2.67
C PRO A 138 23.50 -8.67 -1.69
N LEU A 139 23.40 -8.35 -0.39
CA LEU A 139 23.57 -9.30 0.69
C LEU A 139 22.23 -9.54 1.39
N GLY A 140 21.81 -10.80 1.45
CA GLY A 140 20.63 -11.24 2.19
C GLY A 140 20.93 -11.61 3.64
N THR A 141 20.01 -12.33 4.29
CA THR A 141 20.31 -12.98 5.57
C THR A 141 21.25 -14.18 5.38
N SER A 142 21.77 -14.72 6.49
CA SER A 142 22.67 -15.87 6.46
C SER A 142 21.91 -17.15 6.16
N GLY A 143 22.39 -17.93 5.19
CA GLY A 143 21.81 -19.21 4.81
C GLY A 143 20.71 -19.09 3.76
N GLU A 144 19.91 -20.15 3.62
CA GLU A 144 18.78 -20.18 2.71
C GLU A 144 17.62 -19.28 3.19
N PRO A 145 16.87 -18.64 2.28
CA PRO A 145 15.83 -17.67 2.62
C PRO A 145 14.52 -18.33 3.11
N VAL A 146 14.61 -19.32 4.01
CA VAL A 146 13.48 -20.14 4.49
C VAL A 146 12.35 -19.31 5.09
N THR A 147 12.69 -18.25 5.83
CA THR A 147 11.70 -17.33 6.42
C THR A 147 10.88 -16.64 5.34
N VAL A 148 11.55 -16.19 4.27
CA VAL A 148 10.89 -15.47 3.17
C VAL A 148 10.08 -16.43 2.31
N ASP A 149 10.59 -17.64 2.05
CA ASP A 149 9.82 -18.68 1.34
C ASP A 149 8.55 -19.05 2.13
N LYS A 150 8.63 -19.24 3.45
CA LYS A 150 7.47 -19.46 4.31
C LYS A 150 6.43 -18.34 4.20
N VAL A 151 6.87 -17.07 4.25
CA VAL A 151 5.98 -15.90 4.08
C VAL A 151 5.33 -15.91 2.71
N TRP A 152 6.11 -16.14 1.65
CA TRP A 152 5.62 -16.22 0.27
C TRP A 152 4.58 -17.32 0.11
N ARG A 153 4.93 -18.56 0.43
CA ARG A 153 4.05 -19.74 0.25
C ARG A 153 2.78 -19.64 1.10
N GLY A 154 2.91 -19.16 2.33
CA GLY A 154 1.78 -19.08 3.27
C GLY A 154 0.79 -17.95 2.99
N LEU A 155 1.25 -16.86 2.38
CA LEU A 155 0.47 -15.62 2.25
C LEU A 155 0.34 -15.11 0.81
N ARG A 156 0.75 -15.90 -0.20
CA ARG A 156 0.80 -15.49 -1.63
C ARG A 156 -0.45 -14.77 -2.11
N ASN A 157 -1.63 -15.32 -1.78
CA ASN A 157 -2.90 -14.76 -2.23
C ASN A 157 -3.16 -13.37 -1.65
N ASP A 158 -3.00 -13.20 -0.33
CA ASP A 158 -3.18 -11.91 0.34
C ASP A 158 -2.12 -10.90 -0.10
N LEU A 159 -0.86 -11.33 -0.23
CA LEU A 159 0.25 -10.50 -0.70
C LEU A 159 -0.03 -9.96 -2.11
N THR A 160 -0.43 -10.83 -3.03
CA THR A 160 -0.72 -10.46 -4.42
C THR A 160 -1.96 -9.58 -4.50
N HIS A 161 -3.01 -9.92 -3.75
CA HIS A 161 -4.25 -9.16 -3.71
C HIS A 161 -4.04 -7.72 -3.22
N TRP A 162 -3.40 -7.54 -2.06
CA TRP A 162 -3.21 -6.21 -1.50
C TRP A 162 -2.13 -5.41 -2.22
N SER A 163 -1.11 -6.08 -2.78
CA SER A 163 -0.15 -5.46 -3.69
C SER A 163 -0.87 -4.80 -4.88
N ALA A 164 -1.71 -5.55 -5.59
CA ALA A 164 -2.50 -5.04 -6.72
C ALA A 164 -3.47 -3.93 -6.29
N HIS A 165 -4.18 -4.12 -5.18
CA HIS A 165 -5.16 -3.15 -4.69
C HIS A 165 -4.55 -1.77 -4.37
N TYR A 166 -3.39 -1.75 -3.71
CA TYR A 166 -2.75 -0.51 -3.27
C TYR A 166 -1.64 -0.01 -4.21
N GLY A 167 -1.30 -0.77 -5.25
CA GLY A 167 -0.23 -0.40 -6.18
C GLY A 167 1.17 -0.51 -5.55
N VAL A 168 1.37 -1.39 -4.56
CA VAL A 168 2.63 -1.52 -3.81
C VAL A 168 3.38 -2.77 -4.25
N PRO A 169 4.67 -2.67 -4.63
CA PRO A 169 5.49 -3.83 -4.97
C PRO A 169 5.53 -4.87 -3.86
N VAL A 170 5.29 -6.14 -4.21
CA VAL A 170 5.16 -7.24 -3.25
C VAL A 170 6.41 -7.41 -2.37
N GLU A 171 7.59 -7.09 -2.90
CA GLU A 171 8.85 -7.19 -2.16
C GLU A 171 8.91 -6.25 -0.96
N LEU A 172 8.28 -5.07 -1.05
CA LEU A 172 8.18 -4.15 0.10
C LEU A 172 7.31 -4.73 1.20
N ILE A 173 6.19 -5.35 0.83
CA ILE A 173 5.24 -5.94 1.78
C ILE A 173 5.90 -7.11 2.51
N MET A 174 6.50 -8.03 1.76
CA MET A 174 7.20 -9.20 2.32
C MET A 174 8.39 -8.81 3.21
N SER A 175 9.20 -7.84 2.77
CA SER A 175 10.33 -7.35 3.55
C SER A 175 9.87 -6.68 4.84
N THR A 176 8.75 -5.97 4.81
CA THR A 176 8.14 -5.35 6.00
C THR A 176 7.70 -6.44 6.98
N ILE A 177 6.95 -7.46 6.55
CA ILE A 177 6.55 -8.59 7.41
C ILE A 177 7.78 -9.22 8.08
N CYS A 178 8.82 -9.52 7.30
CA CYS A 178 10.03 -10.15 7.83
C CYS A 178 10.80 -9.25 8.80
N THR A 179 10.79 -7.93 8.58
CA THR A 179 11.50 -6.98 9.46
C THR A 179 10.77 -6.79 10.79
N GLU A 180 9.43 -6.75 10.75
CA GLU A 180 8.57 -6.47 11.90
C GLU A 180 8.32 -7.70 12.78
N SER A 181 8.09 -8.87 12.17
CA SER A 181 7.72 -10.10 12.90
C SER A 181 8.71 -11.24 12.72
N SER A 182 9.82 -11.05 11.99
CA SER A 182 10.75 -12.13 11.62
C SER A 182 10.05 -13.29 10.89
N GLY A 183 8.96 -12.99 10.15
CA GLY A 183 8.14 -14.00 9.48
C GLY A 183 7.34 -14.91 10.43
N ASN A 184 7.12 -14.46 11.67
CA ASN A 184 6.27 -15.14 12.63
C ASN A 184 4.79 -14.90 12.30
N LEU A 185 4.19 -15.85 11.58
CA LEU A 185 2.80 -15.78 11.13
C LEU A 185 1.75 -15.93 12.22
N THR A 186 2.15 -16.27 13.46
CA THR A 186 1.25 -16.41 14.61
C THR A 186 1.48 -15.35 15.67
N ILE A 187 2.29 -14.32 15.37
CA ILE A 187 2.50 -13.20 16.27
C ILE A 187 1.17 -12.48 16.51
N ARG A 188 0.88 -12.21 17.78
CA ARG A 188 -0.34 -11.50 18.19
C ARG A 188 -0.10 -10.00 18.20
N ALA A 189 0.23 -9.41 19.35
CA ALA A 189 0.49 -7.99 19.46
C ALA A 189 1.73 -7.69 20.29
N ARG A 190 2.39 -6.58 19.96
CA ARG A 190 3.39 -5.93 20.82
C ARG A 190 2.79 -4.69 21.44
N GLU A 191 2.88 -4.57 22.75
CA GLU A 191 2.48 -3.38 23.50
C GLU A 191 3.70 -2.52 23.76
N GLU A 192 3.56 -1.21 23.51
CA GLU A 192 4.59 -0.22 23.73
C GLU A 192 4.53 0.30 25.18
N PRO A 193 5.65 0.81 25.75
CA PRO A 193 5.65 1.39 27.09
C PRO A 193 4.52 2.42 27.26
N GLY A 194 3.75 2.32 28.35
CA GLY A 194 2.62 3.21 28.61
C GLY A 194 1.32 2.85 27.88
N TYR A 195 1.20 1.65 27.32
CA TYR A 195 -0.07 1.07 26.88
C TYR A 195 -1.02 0.87 28.09
N VAL A 196 -2.31 1.18 27.90
CA VAL A 196 -3.37 1.04 28.91
C VAL A 196 -4.46 0.10 28.41
N SER A 197 -5.07 0.42 27.28
CA SER A 197 -6.09 -0.38 26.59
C SER A 197 -6.08 -0.06 25.09
N ASP A 198 -6.69 -0.92 24.27
CA ASP A 198 -6.80 -0.72 22.82
C ASP A 198 -7.62 0.54 22.49
N ASP A 199 -8.60 0.89 23.33
CA ASP A 199 -9.47 2.06 23.14
C ASP A 199 -8.78 3.37 23.58
N GLU A 200 -8.10 3.36 24.72
CA GLU A 200 -7.45 4.57 25.24
C GLU A 200 -6.11 4.85 24.56
N THR A 201 -5.39 3.79 24.21
CA THR A 201 -4.04 3.88 23.65
C THR A 201 -3.84 3.07 22.36
N PRO A 202 -4.70 3.26 21.32
CA PRO A 202 -4.57 2.55 20.02
C PRO A 202 -3.27 2.89 19.27
N HIS A 203 -2.53 3.90 19.73
CA HIS A 203 -1.23 4.32 19.22
C HIS A 203 -0.04 3.68 19.95
N ARG A 204 -0.29 2.72 20.86
CA ARG A 204 0.73 2.02 21.65
C ARG A 204 0.62 0.50 21.59
N VAL A 205 -0.08 -0.03 20.60
CA VAL A 205 -0.21 -1.48 20.39
C VAL A 205 -0.11 -1.77 18.91
N SER A 206 0.74 -2.73 18.57
CA SER A 206 1.06 -3.17 17.21
C SER A 206 0.67 -4.64 17.01
N PRO A 207 -0.58 -4.93 16.58
CA PRO A 207 -1.02 -6.30 16.32
C PRO A 207 -0.60 -6.83 14.95
N GLY A 208 -0.63 -8.15 14.82
CA GLY A 208 -0.45 -8.90 13.59
C GLY A 208 0.97 -8.94 13.04
N ILE A 209 1.09 -9.63 11.90
CA ILE A 209 2.37 -9.96 11.27
C ILE A 209 3.12 -8.75 10.70
N MET A 210 2.42 -7.65 10.44
CA MET A 210 3.01 -6.38 10.00
C MET A 210 3.26 -5.39 11.14
N GLN A 211 2.89 -5.75 12.39
CA GLN A 211 3.05 -4.91 13.59
C GLN A 211 2.61 -3.45 13.38
N THR A 212 1.49 -3.26 12.67
CA THR A 212 0.92 -1.93 12.42
C THR A 212 0.15 -1.47 13.65
N LEU A 213 0.35 -0.25 14.12
CA LEU A 213 -0.44 0.31 15.23
C LEU A 213 -1.94 0.31 14.89
N ILE A 214 -2.82 0.07 15.87
CA ILE A 214 -4.28 0.16 15.66
C ILE A 214 -4.66 1.53 15.08
N SER A 215 -4.17 2.61 15.68
CA SER A 215 -4.40 3.99 15.19
C SER A 215 -3.89 4.20 13.77
N THR A 216 -2.70 3.71 13.43
CA THR A 216 -2.14 3.79 12.07
C THR A 216 -2.98 2.99 11.08
N ALA A 217 -3.47 1.81 11.45
CA ALA A 217 -4.34 1.01 10.59
C ALA A 217 -5.68 1.71 10.33
N ARG A 218 -6.30 2.26 11.39
CA ARG A 218 -7.54 3.06 11.28
C ARG A 218 -7.35 4.24 10.33
N GLU A 219 -6.28 5.00 10.52
CA GLU A 219 -5.96 6.15 9.65
C GLU A 219 -5.68 5.70 8.22
N ALA A 220 -4.86 4.66 8.04
CA ALA A 220 -4.40 4.22 6.73
C ALA A 220 -5.54 3.68 5.87
N ILE A 221 -6.43 2.89 6.47
CA ILE A 221 -7.60 2.28 5.82
C ILE A 221 -8.79 3.25 5.77
N GLY A 222 -8.86 4.22 6.68
CA GLY A 222 -10.01 5.12 6.83
C GLY A 222 -11.22 4.42 7.47
N LYS A 223 -10.98 3.61 8.51
CA LYS A 223 -11.99 2.86 9.25
C LYS A 223 -11.69 2.92 10.75
N ASP A 224 -12.56 3.54 11.53
CA ASP A 224 -12.33 3.73 12.98
C ASP A 224 -12.65 2.48 13.81
N ASP A 225 -13.39 1.52 13.26
CA ASP A 225 -13.82 0.27 13.91
C ASP A 225 -12.78 -0.86 13.87
N ILE A 226 -11.57 -0.59 13.37
CA ILE A 226 -10.49 -1.57 13.38
C ILE A 226 -10.02 -1.79 14.82
N ASP A 227 -10.02 -3.04 15.27
CA ASP A 227 -9.54 -3.47 16.58
C ASP A 227 -8.35 -4.45 16.46
N ARG A 228 -7.85 -4.88 17.62
CA ARG A 228 -6.72 -5.83 17.70
C ARG A 228 -7.02 -7.15 17.00
N ALA A 229 -8.20 -7.72 17.24
CA ALA A 229 -8.57 -9.01 16.66
C ALA A 229 -8.62 -8.96 15.13
N TRP A 230 -9.10 -7.84 14.57
CA TRP A 230 -9.09 -7.62 13.14
C TRP A 230 -7.67 -7.61 12.57
N LEU A 231 -6.72 -6.94 13.24
CA LEU A 231 -5.32 -6.85 12.80
C LEU A 231 -4.51 -8.13 13.05
N GLU A 232 -4.93 -9.00 13.98
CA GLU A 232 -4.29 -10.31 14.19
C GLU A 232 -4.57 -11.30 13.05
N ILE A 233 -5.57 -11.05 12.20
CA ILE A 233 -5.82 -11.85 10.99
C ILE A 233 -4.75 -11.48 9.94
N PRO A 234 -3.95 -12.44 9.43
CA PRO A 234 -2.83 -12.15 8.53
C PRO A 234 -3.19 -11.30 7.31
N GLY A 235 -4.26 -11.63 6.58
CA GLY A 235 -4.69 -10.88 5.41
C GLY A 235 -5.07 -9.42 5.72
N ASN A 236 -5.68 -9.17 6.87
CA ASN A 236 -6.03 -7.82 7.34
C ASN A 236 -4.80 -7.03 7.81
N SER A 237 -3.85 -7.71 8.46
CA SER A 237 -2.55 -7.13 8.81
C SER A 237 -1.81 -6.68 7.54
N ILE A 238 -1.82 -7.53 6.50
CA ILE A 238 -1.26 -7.21 5.17
C ILE A 238 -1.96 -6.00 4.57
N GLN A 239 -3.30 -5.95 4.62
CA GLN A 239 -4.07 -4.80 4.15
C GLN A 239 -3.61 -3.51 4.82
N ALA A 240 -3.57 -3.48 6.16
CA ALA A 240 -3.24 -2.28 6.92
C ALA A 240 -1.82 -1.79 6.67
N GLY A 241 -0.83 -2.69 6.72
CA GLY A 241 0.56 -2.32 6.47
C GLY A 241 0.78 -1.91 5.01
N THR A 242 0.13 -2.55 4.04
CA THR A 242 0.23 -2.18 2.62
C THR A 242 -0.41 -0.81 2.36
N ALA A 243 -1.59 -0.55 2.94
CA ALA A 243 -2.23 0.76 2.87
C ALA A 243 -1.33 1.87 3.44
N TYR A 244 -0.65 1.58 4.56
CA TYR A 244 0.29 2.52 5.16
C TYR A 244 1.51 2.78 4.26
N ILE A 245 2.12 1.74 3.68
CA ILE A 245 3.21 1.89 2.70
C ILE A 245 2.77 2.77 1.52
N ALA A 246 1.57 2.53 0.97
CA ALA A 246 1.03 3.30 -0.14
C ALA A 246 0.85 4.79 0.19
N ARG A 247 0.37 5.12 1.41
CA ARG A 247 0.21 6.51 1.86
C ARG A 247 1.53 7.26 1.97
N GLN A 248 2.61 6.55 2.30
CA GLN A 248 3.96 7.12 2.40
C GLN A 248 4.60 7.41 1.03
N TRP A 249 3.94 7.08 -0.08
CA TRP A 249 4.45 7.25 -1.45
C TRP A 249 5.10 8.61 -1.70
N LYS A 250 4.48 9.71 -1.27
CA LYS A 250 5.01 11.09 -1.49
C LYS A 250 6.38 11.34 -0.85
N HIS A 251 6.77 10.52 0.13
CA HIS A 251 8.03 10.65 0.85
C HIS A 251 9.03 9.55 0.47
N THR A 252 8.52 8.36 0.15
CA THR A 252 9.36 7.19 -0.09
C THR A 252 9.61 6.92 -1.57
N HIS A 253 8.67 7.27 -2.45
CA HIS A 253 8.61 6.82 -3.85
C HIS A 253 8.88 5.30 -3.99
N PHE A 254 8.44 4.51 -3.01
CA PHE A 254 8.71 3.07 -2.91
C PHE A 254 10.20 2.68 -2.94
N ASN A 255 11.10 3.63 -2.66
CA ASN A 255 12.52 3.35 -2.46
C ASN A 255 12.71 2.49 -1.20
N PRO A 256 13.29 1.27 -1.28
CA PRO A 256 13.18 0.30 -0.20
C PRO A 256 13.76 0.76 1.16
N PRO A 257 14.98 1.34 1.24
CA PRO A 257 15.47 1.94 2.50
C PRO A 257 14.59 3.06 3.06
N LYS A 258 13.98 3.90 2.20
CA LYS A 258 13.06 4.96 2.65
C LYS A 258 11.76 4.37 3.18
N VAL A 259 11.23 3.33 2.54
CA VAL A 259 10.03 2.60 3.00
C VAL A 259 10.31 1.98 4.37
N ALA A 260 11.45 1.32 4.56
CA ALA A 260 11.84 0.75 5.85
C ALA A 260 11.82 1.80 6.97
N CYS A 261 12.49 2.94 6.76
CA CYS A 261 12.55 4.01 7.75
C CYS A 261 11.18 4.66 7.98
N ALA A 262 10.41 4.90 6.93
CA ALA A 262 9.07 5.49 7.03
C ALA A 262 8.08 4.57 7.76
N TYR A 263 8.16 3.26 7.49
CA TYR A 263 7.32 2.27 8.14
C TYR A 263 7.57 2.25 9.64
N ASN A 264 8.85 2.24 10.02
CA ASN A 264 9.28 2.14 11.41
C ASN A 264 9.16 3.44 12.21
N ALA A 265 9.37 4.62 11.60
CA ALA A 265 9.49 5.90 12.31
C ALA A 265 8.37 6.91 12.02
N GLY A 266 7.32 6.51 11.30
CA GLY A 266 6.22 7.41 10.97
C GLY A 266 6.51 8.37 9.80
N GLY A 267 7.52 8.08 8.98
CA GLY A 267 7.97 8.94 7.88
C GLY A 267 9.49 9.00 7.70
N VAL A 268 9.93 9.80 6.72
CA VAL A 268 11.36 9.95 6.39
C VAL A 268 11.89 11.25 6.98
N TYR A 269 12.71 11.15 8.03
CA TYR A 269 13.29 12.29 8.73
C TYR A 269 14.80 12.16 8.80
N TYR A 270 15.54 13.27 8.76
CA TYR A 270 16.99 13.21 8.90
C TYR A 270 17.42 12.83 10.32
N ASN A 271 18.54 12.11 10.42
CA ASN A 271 19.21 11.76 11.66
C ASN A 271 20.73 11.85 11.45
N ASP A 272 21.40 12.65 12.26
CA ASP A 272 22.82 13.00 12.09
C ASP A 272 23.80 11.99 12.70
N SER A 273 23.31 11.08 13.55
CA SER A 273 24.12 10.07 14.26
C SER A 273 25.15 9.40 13.36
N SER A 274 26.39 9.31 13.84
CA SER A 274 27.49 8.60 13.16
C SER A 274 27.24 7.09 13.05
N HIS A 275 26.41 6.52 13.93
CA HIS A 275 26.05 5.09 13.93
C HIS A 275 24.86 4.77 13.00
N ASN A 276 24.23 5.79 12.41
CA ASN A 276 23.16 5.62 11.44
C ASN A 276 23.67 5.91 10.03
N ARG A 277 24.11 4.86 9.33
CA ARG A 277 24.63 4.97 7.97
C ARG A 277 23.58 5.41 6.94
N TRP A 278 22.29 5.24 7.25
CA TRP A 278 21.19 5.64 6.37
C TRP A 278 20.80 7.10 6.52
N LYS A 279 21.23 7.76 7.61
CA LYS A 279 20.89 9.15 7.97
C LYS A 279 19.38 9.45 8.00
N MET A 280 18.56 8.41 8.06
CA MET A 280 17.11 8.47 8.17
C MET A 280 16.71 7.97 9.56
N ARG A 281 15.83 8.70 10.26
CA ARG A 281 15.34 8.33 11.59
C ARG A 281 14.65 6.98 11.50
N GLN A 282 15.03 6.12 12.44
CA GLN A 282 14.50 4.78 12.67
C GLN A 282 14.71 4.45 14.15
N TYR A 283 14.01 3.44 14.65
CA TYR A 283 14.08 2.93 16.00
C TYR A 283 14.82 1.58 16.01
N PRO A 284 15.80 1.39 16.91
CA PRO A 284 16.27 2.34 17.94
C PRO A 284 16.88 3.63 17.37
N ILE A 285 16.59 4.78 18.03
CA ILE A 285 17.04 6.09 17.54
C ILE A 285 18.57 6.14 17.48
N GLY A 286 19.08 6.65 16.35
CA GLY A 286 20.51 6.86 16.14
C GLY A 286 21.24 5.66 15.53
N THR A 287 20.55 4.56 15.25
CA THR A 287 21.14 3.38 14.59
C THR A 287 20.67 3.22 13.14
N GLY A 288 21.40 2.40 12.37
CA GLY A 288 21.05 1.99 11.01
C GLY A 288 20.29 0.65 10.93
N GLU A 289 20.02 0.02 12.07
CA GLU A 289 19.78 -1.43 12.16
C GLU A 289 18.48 -1.88 11.51
N HIS A 290 17.42 -1.09 11.61
CA HIS A 290 16.12 -1.48 11.06
C HIS A 290 16.17 -1.55 9.52
N ALA A 291 16.68 -0.51 8.87
CA ALA A 291 16.89 -0.48 7.43
C ALA A 291 17.91 -1.53 6.96
N ASP A 292 18.94 -1.83 7.77
CA ASP A 292 19.89 -2.92 7.47
C ASP A 292 19.20 -4.29 7.42
N ARG A 293 18.35 -4.59 8.41
CA ARG A 293 17.56 -5.83 8.41
C ARG A 293 16.58 -5.87 7.25
N PHE A 294 15.89 -4.76 6.99
CA PHE A 294 14.94 -4.66 5.88
C PHE A 294 15.61 -4.95 4.54
N VAL A 295 16.76 -4.36 4.26
CA VAL A 295 17.47 -4.58 2.99
C VAL A 295 17.93 -6.03 2.84
N LYS A 296 18.38 -6.68 3.92
CA LYS A 296 18.71 -8.12 3.89
C LYS A 296 17.49 -8.97 3.55
N TRP A 297 16.35 -8.70 4.18
CA TRP A 297 15.11 -9.41 3.86
C TRP A 297 14.67 -9.15 2.42
N PHE A 298 14.76 -7.91 1.95
CA PHE A 298 14.46 -7.55 0.56
C PHE A 298 15.30 -8.34 -0.43
N ASN A 299 16.60 -8.49 -0.17
CA ASN A 299 17.49 -9.27 -1.01
C ASN A 299 17.15 -10.78 -0.97
N ASP A 300 16.67 -11.29 0.16
CA ASP A 300 16.16 -12.67 0.23
C ASP A 300 14.83 -12.85 -0.50
N VAL A 301 13.96 -11.84 -0.53
CA VAL A 301 12.75 -11.85 -1.37
C VAL A 301 13.13 -11.97 -2.85
N PHE A 302 14.16 -11.26 -3.30
CA PHE A 302 14.67 -11.40 -4.67
C PHE A 302 15.11 -12.84 -4.98
N LYS A 303 15.80 -13.51 -4.05
CA LYS A 303 16.19 -14.92 -4.22
C LYS A 303 14.98 -15.84 -4.35
N VAL A 304 13.96 -15.67 -3.50
CA VAL A 304 12.74 -16.49 -3.50
C VAL A 304 11.94 -16.26 -4.78
N LEU A 305 11.67 -15.00 -5.15
CA LEU A 305 10.93 -14.69 -6.38
C LEU A 305 11.70 -15.14 -7.63
N GLY A 306 13.04 -15.16 -7.59
CA GLY A 306 13.85 -15.67 -8.69
C GLY A 306 13.69 -17.16 -8.99
N GLN A 307 13.05 -17.91 -8.10
CA GLN A 307 12.74 -19.33 -8.27
C GLN A 307 11.29 -19.57 -8.74
N GLU A 308 10.46 -18.52 -8.79
CA GLU A 308 9.05 -18.64 -9.15
C GLU A 308 8.83 -18.55 -10.66
N SER A 309 7.97 -19.41 -11.19
CA SER A 309 7.57 -19.41 -12.60
C SER A 309 6.43 -18.42 -12.90
N ASP A 310 5.62 -18.11 -11.89
CA ASP A 310 4.50 -17.17 -11.98
C ASP A 310 4.72 -16.07 -10.94
N LEU A 311 4.96 -14.85 -11.43
CA LEU A 311 5.32 -13.69 -10.62
C LEU A 311 4.17 -12.68 -10.57
N PRO A 312 3.96 -11.99 -9.43
CA PRO A 312 3.03 -10.87 -9.37
C PRO A 312 3.39 -9.77 -10.39
N GLN A 313 2.38 -9.14 -10.96
CA GLN A 313 2.58 -8.02 -11.88
C GLN A 313 3.27 -6.83 -11.20
N LEU A 314 2.93 -6.56 -9.93
CA LEU A 314 3.59 -5.53 -9.12
C LEU A 314 4.74 -6.12 -8.31
N SER A 315 5.83 -6.39 -9.02
CA SER A 315 7.08 -6.90 -8.47
C SER A 315 8.25 -6.13 -9.09
N PHE A 316 9.15 -5.62 -8.25
CA PHE A 316 10.41 -5.06 -8.72
C PHE A 316 11.20 -6.08 -9.54
N PHE A 317 11.23 -7.33 -9.08
CA PHE A 317 11.93 -8.41 -9.76
C PHE A 317 11.35 -8.69 -11.16
N SER A 318 10.02 -8.72 -11.28
CA SER A 318 9.32 -8.86 -12.56
C SER A 318 9.62 -7.68 -13.49
N ALA A 319 9.49 -6.45 -12.98
CA ALA A 319 9.70 -5.22 -13.74
C ALA A 319 11.15 -5.02 -14.22
N LEU A 320 12.15 -5.57 -13.52
CA LEU A 320 13.55 -5.58 -13.95
C LEU A 320 13.80 -6.46 -15.18
N ARG A 321 12.95 -7.47 -15.42
CA ARG A 321 13.13 -8.48 -16.47
C ARG A 321 12.23 -8.27 -17.69
N SER A 322 11.22 -7.43 -17.58
CA SER A 322 10.29 -7.11 -18.67
C SER A 322 10.67 -5.85 -19.48
N GLY A 323 11.73 -5.13 -19.08
CA GLY A 323 12.30 -3.98 -19.81
C GLY A 323 13.71 -4.25 -20.29
#